data_AF-A0A0S8BTC6-F1
#
_entry.id   AF-A0A0S8BTC6-F1
#
_cell.length_a   1.000
_cell.length_b   1.000
_cell.length_c   1.000
_cell.angle_alpha   90.00
_cell.angle_beta   90.00
_cell.angle_gamma   90.00
#
_symmetry.space_group_name_H-M   'P 1'
#
loop_
_entity.id
_entity.type
_entity.pdbx_description
1 polymer ?
#
loop_
_entity_poly.entity_id
_entity_poly.type
_entity_poly.pdbx_seq_one_letter_code
_entity_poly.pdbx_strand_id
1 'polypeptide(L)'
;MATKRRKLVVVSNRGAYRREGGKRWVRSAGGLVTALHPVLQKRGGVWVSSRPARDFGSVTIPAPKLAYELAHVSLKGSERSGFYEGVSNAVLWPLLHGFEPTIQVGDASWSSYVSANQEFADTALAASGSSDLIWIQDYHLMLVPGLVRTKRAKARIGWFCHIPWPPPDTFGILPWREELLEGLLGADVLGFHLPEYANHFRQCVERFTVHPVTPDGIEYRGRTVRTVAEPVGIPVQESQALATDPEIGEQAAQIRQLMGNRQIILGVDRLDYTKGIPERLAAFEGLLRKDRGARTRYALVQVMVPSRTDVKAYADLKREIDRMVGDINGRYAETGRVPVHYLYRNLSRRALFAHYRAADVALVTPLRDGMNLVAHEYAAARADENGVLVLSEFAGASKHLKGAVLVNPYDVESTTGAMHRALTMKPNERQKRMRALRSEVMRLDVHRWADSYIAALEDT
;
A
#
# COMPACT_ATOMS: atom_id res chain seq x y z
N MET A 1 7.43 39.92 10.73
CA MET A 1 6.96 39.39 9.42
C MET A 1 6.66 37.92 9.61
N ALA A 2 5.42 37.47 9.39
CA ALA A 2 5.11 36.04 9.42
C ALA A 2 5.88 35.35 8.28
N THR A 3 6.81 34.45 8.61
CA THR A 3 7.50 33.61 7.63
C THR A 3 6.44 32.89 6.80
N LYS A 4 6.30 33.28 5.54
CA LYS A 4 5.34 32.68 4.60
C LYS A 4 5.70 31.20 4.49
N ARG A 5 4.87 30.33 5.08
CA ARG A 5 5.10 28.89 5.11
C ARG A 5 5.21 28.38 3.67
N ARG A 6 6.29 27.66 3.35
CA ARG A 6 6.56 27.12 2.01
C ARG A 6 5.39 26.24 1.57
N LYS A 7 4.96 26.36 0.30
CA LYS A 7 3.90 25.48 -0.20
C LYS A 7 4.47 24.07 -0.40
N LEU A 8 3.61 23.08 -0.23
CA LEU A 8 3.93 21.68 -0.52
C LEU A 8 3.30 21.29 -1.86
N VAL A 9 4.12 20.83 -2.79
CA VAL A 9 3.68 20.28 -4.08
C VAL A 9 3.86 18.76 -4.04
N VAL A 10 2.75 18.06 -3.85
CA VAL A 10 2.71 16.60 -3.88
C VAL A 10 2.58 16.14 -5.32
N VAL A 11 3.44 15.22 -5.75
CA VAL A 11 3.41 14.66 -7.11
C VAL A 11 3.21 13.16 -7.02
N SER A 12 2.11 12.65 -7.56
CA SER A 12 1.81 11.22 -7.53
C SER A 12 1.07 10.77 -8.79
N ASN A 13 1.24 9.51 -9.19
CA ASN A 13 0.52 8.97 -10.34
C ASN A 13 -1.01 9.14 -10.25
N ARG A 14 -1.57 8.90 -9.05
CA ARG A 14 -3.01 9.06 -8.77
C ARG A 14 -3.28 10.24 -7.84
N GLY A 15 -4.31 11.03 -8.15
CA GLY A 15 -4.76 12.16 -7.33
C GLY A 15 -5.80 11.80 -6.28
N ALA A 16 -6.09 12.75 -5.39
CA ALA A 16 -7.08 12.61 -4.31
C ALA A 16 -8.53 12.63 -4.78
N TYR A 17 -8.82 13.28 -5.91
CA TYR A 17 -10.19 13.55 -6.37
C TYR A 17 -10.38 13.25 -7.85
N ARG A 18 -11.60 12.90 -8.23
CA ARG A 18 -12.08 12.90 -9.62
C ARG A 18 -13.41 13.62 -9.75
N ARG A 19 -13.67 14.16 -10.94
CA ARG A 19 -15.02 14.57 -11.37
C ARG A 19 -15.62 13.48 -12.25
N GLU A 20 -16.77 12.96 -11.85
CA GLU A 20 -17.60 12.05 -12.65
C GLU A 20 -18.74 12.79 -13.34
N GLY A 21 -18.93 12.51 -14.63
CA GLY A 21 -20.00 13.10 -15.45
C GLY A 21 -20.00 14.63 -15.46
N GLY A 22 -18.84 15.27 -15.23
CA GLY A 22 -18.67 16.72 -15.14
C GLY A 22 -19.28 17.39 -13.89
N LYS A 23 -20.08 16.68 -13.08
CA LYS A 23 -20.89 17.29 -12.00
C LYS A 23 -20.55 16.77 -10.60
N ARG A 24 -20.09 15.52 -10.48
CA ARG A 24 -20.01 14.80 -9.20
C ARG A 24 -18.56 14.63 -8.76
N TRP A 25 -18.21 15.10 -7.57
CA TRP A 25 -16.87 14.90 -7.03
C TRP A 25 -16.76 13.57 -6.31
N VAL A 26 -15.63 12.91 -6.46
CA VAL A 26 -15.39 11.62 -5.86
C VAL A 26 -13.98 11.56 -5.29
N ARG A 27 -13.85 11.20 -4.00
CA ARG A 27 -12.57 11.07 -3.31
C ARG A 27 -12.03 9.64 -3.44
N SER A 28 -10.72 9.51 -3.68
CA SER A 28 -9.98 8.24 -3.61
C SER A 28 -9.94 7.71 -2.18
N ALA A 29 -10.00 6.39 -2.04
CA ALA A 29 -9.85 5.72 -0.74
C ALA A 29 -8.43 5.19 -0.48
N GLY A 30 -7.50 5.33 -1.43
CA GLY A 30 -6.12 4.84 -1.29
C GLY A 30 -5.33 5.46 -0.13
N GLY A 31 -4.41 4.67 0.44
CA GLY A 31 -3.59 5.05 1.61
C GLY A 31 -2.83 6.37 1.45
N LEU A 32 -2.27 6.63 0.26
CA LEU A 32 -1.60 7.90 -0.06
C LEU A 32 -2.53 9.12 0.05
N VAL A 33 -3.79 8.96 -0.38
CA VAL A 33 -4.80 10.03 -0.33
C VAL A 33 -5.24 10.30 1.09
N THR A 34 -5.40 9.23 1.87
CA THR A 34 -5.69 9.34 3.30
C THR A 34 -4.54 10.03 4.06
N ALA A 35 -3.29 9.75 3.68
CA ALA A 35 -2.10 10.35 4.27
C ALA A 35 -1.95 11.85 3.95
N LEU A 36 -1.94 12.19 2.66
CA LEU A 36 -1.49 13.51 2.21
C LEU A 36 -2.63 14.53 2.12
N HIS A 37 -3.89 14.09 2.08
CA HIS A 37 -5.01 15.02 2.01
C HIS A 37 -5.08 15.95 3.23
N PRO A 38 -5.07 15.46 4.49
CA PRO A 38 -5.15 16.35 5.66
C PRO A 38 -3.92 17.25 5.79
N VAL A 39 -2.75 16.76 5.36
CA VAL A 39 -1.50 17.55 5.31
C VAL A 39 -1.64 18.74 4.37
N LEU A 40 -2.12 18.51 3.14
CA LEU A 40 -2.37 19.57 2.16
C LEU A 40 -3.53 20.48 2.57
N GLN A 41 -4.57 19.97 3.25
CA GLN A 41 -5.63 20.81 3.79
C GLN A 41 -5.12 21.78 4.86
N LYS A 42 -4.15 21.34 5.69
CA LYS A 42 -3.57 22.17 6.76
C LYS A 42 -2.52 23.14 6.24
N ARG A 43 -1.68 22.72 5.28
CA ARG A 43 -0.56 23.51 4.75
C ARG A 43 -0.91 24.35 3.52
N GLY A 44 -1.96 23.99 2.79
CA GLY A 44 -2.17 24.42 1.42
C GLY A 44 -1.11 23.84 0.47
N GLY A 45 -1.15 24.24 -0.80
CA GLY A 45 -0.21 23.78 -1.81
C GLY A 45 -0.89 23.23 -3.05
N VAL A 46 -0.26 22.26 -3.71
CA VAL A 46 -0.76 21.68 -4.96
C VAL A 46 -0.61 20.16 -4.95
N TRP A 47 -1.61 19.45 -5.46
CA TRP A 47 -1.53 18.03 -5.78
C TRP A 47 -1.48 17.83 -7.29
N VAL A 48 -0.32 17.41 -7.80
CA VAL A 48 -0.07 17.06 -9.21
C VAL A 48 -0.34 15.57 -9.45
N SER A 49 -1.18 15.22 -10.43
CA SER A 49 -1.45 13.81 -10.78
C SER A 49 -1.92 13.59 -12.22
N SER A 50 -1.65 12.41 -12.81
CA SER A 50 -2.07 12.07 -14.20
C SER A 50 -3.37 11.28 -14.29
N ARG A 51 -3.79 10.64 -13.20
CA ARG A 51 -5.08 9.99 -13.10
C ARG A 51 -5.90 10.64 -11.99
N PRO A 52 -7.16 11.05 -12.31
CA PRO A 52 -8.15 11.25 -11.26
C PRO A 52 -8.25 9.96 -10.43
N ALA A 53 -8.55 10.11 -9.15
CA ALA A 53 -8.89 9.03 -8.22
C ALA A 53 -9.76 7.94 -8.86
N ARG A 54 -9.19 6.86 -9.42
CA ARG A 54 -9.93 5.68 -9.92
C ARG A 54 -9.65 4.49 -9.01
N ASP A 55 -10.27 4.51 -7.85
CA ASP A 55 -10.45 3.33 -7.03
C ASP A 55 -11.92 2.91 -7.08
N PHE A 56 -12.13 1.59 -7.13
CA PHE A 56 -13.39 1.00 -6.73
C PHE A 56 -13.56 1.38 -5.25
N GLY A 57 -14.67 2.00 -4.82
CA GLY A 57 -14.81 2.54 -3.45
C GLY A 57 -14.84 4.05 -3.29
N SER A 58 -14.73 4.74 -4.40
CA SER A 58 -14.73 6.19 -4.46
C SER A 58 -16.06 6.75 -3.93
N VAL A 59 -16.02 7.55 -2.86
CA VAL A 59 -17.22 8.14 -2.24
C VAL A 59 -17.53 9.46 -2.90
N THR A 60 -18.80 9.63 -3.26
CA THR A 60 -19.29 10.89 -3.79
C THR A 60 -19.41 11.92 -2.72
N ILE A 61 -18.92 13.11 -3.05
CA ILE A 61 -18.98 14.27 -2.18
C ILE A 61 -19.51 15.47 -2.97
N PRO A 62 -20.09 16.48 -2.28
CA PRO A 62 -20.22 17.83 -2.83
C PRO A 62 -18.85 18.36 -3.29
N ALA A 63 -18.83 19.47 -4.03
CA ALA A 63 -17.57 20.11 -4.41
C ALA A 63 -16.68 20.30 -3.17
N PRO A 64 -15.48 19.68 -3.14
CA PRO A 64 -14.66 19.72 -1.95
C PRO A 64 -14.18 21.15 -1.74
N LYS A 65 -14.31 21.65 -0.51
CA LYS A 65 -13.61 22.86 -0.07
C LYS A 65 -12.15 22.47 0.16
N LEU A 66 -11.32 22.64 -0.86
CA LEU A 66 -9.89 22.34 -0.80
C LEU A 66 -9.13 23.61 -0.44
N ALA A 67 -8.30 23.54 0.60
CA ALA A 67 -7.31 24.56 0.92
C ALA A 67 -6.08 24.49 0.00
N TYR A 68 -6.08 23.59 -0.98
CA TYR A 68 -5.00 23.33 -1.92
C TYR A 68 -5.54 23.15 -3.34
N GLU A 69 -4.67 23.31 -4.34
CA GLU A 69 -5.02 23.23 -5.75
C GLU A 69 -4.76 21.83 -6.31
N LEU A 70 -5.48 21.47 -7.39
CA LEU A 70 -5.27 20.24 -8.13
C LEU A 70 -4.67 20.57 -9.49
N ALA A 71 -3.52 19.98 -9.81
CA ALA A 71 -2.89 20.08 -11.12
C ALA A 71 -2.94 18.73 -11.83
N HIS A 72 -3.33 18.73 -13.10
CA HIS A 72 -3.54 17.51 -13.88
C HIS A 72 -2.45 17.33 -14.93
N VAL A 73 -1.81 16.17 -14.94
CA VAL A 73 -0.83 15.76 -15.96
C VAL A 73 -1.56 15.07 -17.11
N SER A 74 -1.48 15.63 -18.31
CA SER A 74 -2.11 15.03 -19.49
C SER A 74 -1.16 14.02 -20.14
N LEU A 75 -1.55 12.75 -20.20
CA LEU A 75 -0.79 11.70 -20.89
C LEU A 75 -1.59 11.19 -22.08
N LYS A 76 -0.94 11.04 -23.24
CA LYS A 76 -1.55 10.42 -24.43
C LYS A 76 -1.87 8.94 -24.16
N GLY A 77 -2.84 8.37 -24.89
CA GLY A 77 -3.35 7.01 -24.63
C GLY A 77 -2.27 5.91 -24.66
N SER A 78 -1.48 5.88 -25.73
CA SER A 78 -0.36 4.92 -25.90
C SER A 78 0.75 5.12 -24.88
N GLU A 79 1.10 6.38 -24.60
CA GLU A 79 2.08 6.75 -23.57
C GLU A 79 1.64 6.30 -22.19
N ARG A 80 0.36 6.52 -21.84
CA ARG A 80 -0.23 6.10 -20.57
C ARG A 80 -0.16 4.60 -20.36
N SER A 81 -0.47 3.80 -21.39
CA SER A 81 -0.40 2.33 -21.28
C SER A 81 1.04 1.86 -21.10
N GLY A 82 1.97 2.35 -21.93
CA GLY A 82 3.40 2.02 -21.81
C GLY A 82 4.03 2.43 -20.47
N PHE A 83 3.67 3.60 -19.94
CA PHE A 83 4.11 4.08 -18.63
C PHE A 83 3.53 3.25 -17.48
N TYR A 84 2.21 3.08 -17.43
CA TYR A 84 1.52 2.53 -16.26
C TYR A 84 1.37 1.01 -16.32
N GLU A 85 0.80 0.46 -17.38
CA GLU A 85 0.66 -0.99 -17.52
C GLU A 85 2.00 -1.65 -17.86
N GLY A 86 2.79 -1.03 -18.74
CA GLY A 86 4.13 -1.50 -19.14
C GLY A 86 5.17 -1.33 -18.03
N VAL A 87 6.00 -0.30 -18.11
CA VAL A 87 7.19 -0.16 -17.23
C VAL A 87 6.83 -0.19 -15.74
N SER A 88 5.81 0.55 -15.31
CA SER A 88 5.46 0.60 -13.88
C SER A 88 4.98 -0.75 -13.34
N ASN A 89 3.99 -1.39 -13.96
CA ASN A 89 3.31 -2.54 -13.36
C ASN A 89 3.73 -3.91 -13.93
N ALA A 90 4.33 -3.96 -15.12
CA ALA A 90 4.85 -5.20 -15.71
C ALA A 90 6.37 -5.36 -15.51
N VAL A 91 7.10 -4.28 -15.18
CA VAL A 91 8.55 -4.34 -14.90
C VAL A 91 8.88 -3.96 -13.45
N LEU A 92 8.64 -2.69 -13.07
CA LEU A 92 9.07 -2.18 -11.76
C LEU A 92 8.33 -2.85 -10.60
N TRP A 93 7.02 -3.05 -10.70
CA TRP A 93 6.25 -3.70 -9.64
C TRP A 93 6.75 -5.12 -9.32
N PRO A 94 6.80 -6.09 -10.26
CA PRO A 94 7.30 -7.43 -9.96
C PRO A 94 8.75 -7.40 -9.47
N LEU A 95 9.61 -6.61 -10.11
CA LEU A 95 11.03 -6.54 -9.75
C LEU A 95 11.27 -5.99 -8.34
N LEU A 96 10.63 -4.86 -8.00
CA LEU A 96 10.80 -4.24 -6.68
C LEU A 96 10.19 -5.10 -5.55
N HIS A 97 9.28 -6.02 -5.89
CA HIS A 97 8.75 -7.01 -4.94
C HIS A 97 9.52 -8.34 -4.94
N GLY A 98 10.53 -8.54 -5.79
CA GLY A 98 11.28 -9.81 -5.89
C GLY A 98 10.48 -10.94 -6.54
N PHE A 99 9.71 -10.63 -7.59
CA PHE A 99 8.97 -11.60 -8.41
C PHE A 99 9.59 -11.67 -9.81
N GLU A 100 10.86 -12.07 -9.89
CA GLU A 100 11.64 -12.11 -11.11
C GLU A 100 10.94 -12.84 -12.28
N PRO A 101 10.28 -14.00 -12.09
CA PRO A 101 9.60 -14.70 -13.17
C PRO A 101 8.43 -13.94 -13.80
N THR A 102 7.95 -12.87 -13.16
CA THR A 102 6.80 -12.08 -13.62
C THR A 102 7.24 -10.80 -14.37
N ILE A 103 8.53 -10.52 -14.45
CA ILE A 103 9.06 -9.31 -15.09
C ILE A 103 8.92 -9.40 -16.62
N GLN A 104 8.33 -8.40 -17.25
CA GLN A 104 8.11 -8.32 -18.71
C GLN A 104 8.88 -7.14 -19.33
N VAL A 105 10.20 -7.29 -19.49
CA VAL A 105 11.05 -6.22 -20.06
C VAL A 105 10.79 -6.02 -21.56
N GLY A 106 10.60 -7.09 -22.34
CA GLY A 106 10.54 -7.03 -23.80
C GLY A 106 9.41 -6.17 -24.37
N ASP A 107 8.27 -6.10 -23.68
CA ASP A 107 7.08 -5.36 -24.10
C ASP A 107 7.03 -3.93 -23.51
N ALA A 108 8.04 -3.54 -22.72
CA ALA A 108 8.02 -2.32 -21.93
C ALA A 108 8.57 -1.12 -22.71
N SER A 109 7.70 -0.13 -22.95
CA SER A 109 8.08 1.14 -23.58
C SER A 109 8.77 2.08 -22.58
N TRP A 110 10.10 1.98 -22.47
CA TRP A 110 10.89 2.91 -21.65
C TRP A 110 10.69 4.37 -22.05
N SER A 111 10.60 4.66 -23.34
CA SER A 111 10.35 6.00 -23.85
C SER A 111 9.01 6.58 -23.35
N SER A 112 7.97 5.73 -23.24
CA SER A 112 6.70 6.14 -22.62
C SER A 112 6.87 6.47 -21.13
N TYR A 113 7.73 5.73 -20.41
CA TYR A 113 8.00 6.01 -18.99
C TYR A 113 8.76 7.32 -18.80
N VAL A 114 9.78 7.56 -19.62
CA VAL A 114 10.55 8.81 -19.64
C VAL A 114 9.66 10.00 -19.99
N SER A 115 8.88 9.89 -21.08
CA SER A 115 7.95 10.94 -21.53
C SER A 115 6.93 11.29 -20.44
N ALA A 116 6.32 10.28 -19.82
CA ALA A 116 5.37 10.53 -18.74
C ALA A 116 6.03 11.22 -17.54
N ASN A 117 7.23 10.77 -17.13
CA ASN A 117 7.99 11.42 -16.05
C ASN A 117 8.36 12.88 -16.39
N GLN A 118 8.62 13.19 -17.67
CA GLN A 118 8.86 14.55 -18.14
C GLN A 118 7.62 15.44 -17.96
N GLU A 119 6.44 14.95 -18.36
CA GLU A 119 5.16 15.66 -18.17
C GLU A 119 4.84 15.90 -16.67
N PHE A 120 5.15 14.92 -15.81
CA PHE A 120 5.04 15.09 -14.36
C PHE A 120 6.00 16.16 -13.82
N ALA A 121 7.26 16.15 -14.25
CA ALA A 121 8.25 17.13 -13.83
C ALA A 121 7.86 18.55 -14.27
N ASP A 122 7.37 18.71 -15.50
CA ASP A 122 6.98 20.01 -16.05
C ASP A 122 5.74 20.56 -15.35
N THR A 123 4.75 19.71 -15.09
CA THR A 123 3.56 20.10 -14.34
C THR A 123 3.92 20.48 -12.89
N ALA A 124 4.83 19.73 -12.25
CA ALA A 124 5.29 20.05 -10.89
C ALA A 124 6.06 21.37 -10.83
N LEU A 125 6.90 21.67 -11.83
CA LEU A 125 7.61 22.94 -11.94
C LEU A 125 6.68 24.12 -12.18
N ALA A 126 5.66 23.96 -13.04
CA ALA A 126 4.65 24.99 -13.27
C ALA A 126 3.80 25.26 -12.01
N ALA A 127 3.57 24.24 -11.19
CA ALA A 127 2.80 24.32 -9.95
C ALA A 127 3.60 24.78 -8.71
N SER A 128 4.92 24.95 -8.82
CA SER A 128 5.81 25.26 -7.68
C SER A 128 6.64 26.52 -7.91
N GLY A 129 6.78 27.34 -6.88
CA GLY A 129 7.76 28.42 -6.80
C GLY A 129 9.16 27.96 -6.39
N SER A 130 10.14 28.87 -6.44
CA SER A 130 11.55 28.58 -6.14
C SER A 130 11.84 28.16 -4.71
N SER A 131 10.95 28.46 -3.76
CA SER A 131 11.09 28.14 -2.33
C SER A 131 10.16 27.03 -1.85
N ASP A 132 9.34 26.47 -2.74
CA ASP A 132 8.37 25.43 -2.40
C ASP A 132 9.02 24.05 -2.30
N LEU A 133 8.38 23.17 -1.54
CA LEU A 133 8.80 21.78 -1.37
C LEU A 133 8.11 20.91 -2.42
N ILE A 134 8.86 20.10 -3.15
CA ILE A 134 8.32 19.16 -4.13
C ILE A 134 8.47 17.75 -3.55
N TRP A 135 7.35 17.09 -3.24
CA TRP A 135 7.34 15.76 -2.64
C TRP A 135 6.71 14.72 -3.57
N ILE A 136 7.58 13.95 -4.22
CA ILE A 136 7.26 12.98 -5.25
C ILE A 136 6.99 11.61 -4.62
N GLN A 137 5.98 10.93 -5.13
CA GLN A 137 5.49 9.67 -4.56
C GLN A 137 5.69 8.51 -5.53
N ASP A 138 6.39 7.50 -5.02
CA ASP A 138 6.37 6.12 -5.47
C ASP A 138 7.13 5.80 -6.77
N TYR A 139 7.26 4.49 -7.03
CA TYR A 139 8.06 3.89 -8.13
C TYR A 139 7.64 4.32 -9.55
N HIS A 140 6.46 4.89 -9.70
CA HIS A 140 6.01 5.43 -11.00
C HIS A 140 6.85 6.65 -11.43
N LEU A 141 7.41 7.39 -10.48
CA LEU A 141 7.96 8.73 -10.71
C LEU A 141 9.45 8.81 -10.35
N MET A 142 10.22 7.76 -10.63
CA MET A 142 11.63 7.67 -10.21
C MET A 142 12.56 8.63 -10.97
N LEU A 143 12.16 9.12 -12.16
CA LEU A 143 12.97 10.07 -12.94
C LEU A 143 12.64 11.53 -12.61
N VAL A 144 11.46 11.80 -12.07
CA VAL A 144 10.99 13.16 -11.76
C VAL A 144 11.99 13.96 -10.91
N PRO A 145 12.65 13.41 -9.86
CA PRO A 145 13.58 14.21 -9.06
C PRO A 145 14.73 14.80 -9.89
N GLY A 146 15.39 13.98 -10.72
CA GLY A 146 16.48 14.42 -11.61
C GLY A 146 16.02 15.42 -12.68
N LEU A 147 14.83 15.19 -13.26
CA LEU A 147 14.26 16.09 -14.27
C LEU A 147 13.93 17.48 -13.68
N VAL A 148 13.33 17.52 -12.48
CA VAL A 148 13.07 18.77 -11.75
C VAL A 148 14.38 19.47 -11.40
N ARG A 149 15.36 18.74 -10.87
CA ARG A 149 16.68 19.30 -10.49
C ARG A 149 17.40 19.95 -11.66
N THR A 150 17.32 19.34 -12.85
CA THR A 150 17.96 19.85 -14.07
C THR A 150 17.41 21.21 -14.46
N LYS A 151 16.09 21.42 -14.34
CA LYS A 151 15.44 22.69 -14.66
C LYS A 151 15.49 23.70 -13.50
N ARG A 152 15.59 23.22 -12.25
CA ARG A 152 15.63 24.05 -11.05
C ARG A 152 16.65 23.50 -10.05
N ALA A 153 17.91 23.91 -10.22
CA ALA A 153 19.05 23.39 -9.45
C ALA A 153 18.92 23.54 -7.93
N LYS A 154 18.21 24.58 -7.45
CA LYS A 154 17.99 24.89 -6.02
C LYS A 154 16.63 24.41 -5.49
N ALA A 155 15.89 23.58 -6.22
CA ALA A 155 14.62 23.03 -5.75
C ALA A 155 14.82 22.18 -4.47
N ARG A 156 13.81 22.09 -3.62
CA ARG A 156 13.81 21.14 -2.49
C ARG A 156 12.95 19.95 -2.86
N ILE A 157 13.57 18.81 -3.06
CA ILE A 157 12.94 17.65 -3.69
C ILE A 157 13.00 16.46 -2.75
N GLY A 158 11.85 15.94 -2.35
CA GLY A 158 11.72 14.67 -1.67
C GLY A 158 11.14 13.62 -2.61
N TRP A 159 11.56 12.36 -2.47
CA TRP A 159 10.88 11.20 -3.06
C TRP A 159 10.66 10.12 -2.01
N PHE A 160 9.49 9.47 -2.01
CA PHE A 160 9.16 8.40 -1.06
C PHE A 160 8.68 7.11 -1.76
N CYS A 161 9.28 5.96 -1.43
CA CYS A 161 8.90 4.64 -1.95
C CYS A 161 7.84 3.96 -1.06
N HIS A 162 6.67 3.64 -1.62
CA HIS A 162 5.57 3.00 -0.88
C HIS A 162 5.55 1.47 -0.99
N ILE A 163 6.48 0.91 -1.76
CA ILE A 163 6.65 -0.52 -1.97
C ILE A 163 8.03 -0.97 -1.44
N PRO A 164 8.34 -2.27 -1.38
CA PRO A 164 9.67 -2.71 -0.99
C PRO A 164 10.75 -2.16 -1.94
N TRP A 165 11.97 -2.05 -1.43
CA TRP A 165 13.16 -1.89 -2.28
C TRP A 165 14.00 -3.17 -2.25
N PRO A 166 14.32 -3.78 -3.41
CA PRO A 166 14.98 -5.06 -3.49
C PRO A 166 16.50 -4.92 -3.28
N PRO A 167 17.20 -6.01 -2.91
CA PRO A 167 18.66 -6.02 -2.85
C PRO A 167 19.30 -5.83 -4.25
N PRO A 168 20.60 -5.51 -4.33
CA PRO A 168 21.27 -5.21 -5.58
C PRO A 168 21.21 -6.31 -6.65
N ASP A 169 21.21 -7.59 -6.26
CA ASP A 169 21.14 -8.71 -7.23
C ASP A 169 19.81 -8.71 -8.00
N THR A 170 18.68 -8.54 -7.31
CA THR A 170 17.37 -8.40 -7.96
C THR A 170 17.26 -7.08 -8.72
N PHE A 171 17.77 -5.96 -8.15
CA PHE A 171 17.71 -4.66 -8.82
C PHE A 171 18.51 -4.65 -10.14
N GLY A 172 19.62 -5.40 -10.19
CA GLY A 172 20.50 -5.50 -11.36
C GLY A 172 19.84 -6.08 -12.62
N ILE A 173 18.67 -6.73 -12.49
CA ILE A 173 17.86 -7.21 -13.61
C ILE A 173 17.33 -6.05 -14.46
N LEU A 174 17.15 -4.85 -13.88
CA LEU A 174 16.65 -3.69 -14.62
C LEU A 174 17.65 -3.26 -15.70
N PRO A 175 17.22 -3.14 -16.96
CA PRO A 175 18.05 -2.56 -18.01
C PRO A 175 18.40 -1.10 -17.73
N TRP A 176 17.41 -0.33 -17.23
CA TRP A 176 17.51 1.12 -16.97
C TRP A 176 17.90 1.46 -15.53
N ARG A 177 18.61 0.54 -14.86
CA ARG A 177 18.94 0.64 -13.43
C ARG A 177 19.72 1.92 -13.11
N GLU A 178 20.66 2.29 -13.98
CA GLU A 178 21.54 3.46 -13.79
C GLU A 178 20.73 4.74 -13.94
N GLU A 179 19.91 4.85 -14.99
CA GLU A 179 19.04 5.99 -15.24
C GLU A 179 18.00 6.20 -14.14
N LEU A 180 17.46 5.11 -13.59
CA LEU A 180 16.52 5.16 -12.46
C LEU A 180 17.19 5.63 -11.17
N LEU A 181 18.40 5.15 -10.88
CA LEU A 181 19.17 5.61 -9.71
C LEU A 181 19.58 7.07 -9.87
N GLU A 182 20.11 7.47 -11.03
CA GLU A 182 20.42 8.87 -11.37
C GLU A 182 19.19 9.78 -11.24
N GLY A 183 18.04 9.33 -11.73
CA GLY A 183 16.76 10.01 -11.59
C GLY A 183 16.41 10.28 -10.13
N LEU A 184 16.57 9.29 -9.25
CA LEU A 184 16.29 9.42 -7.82
C LEU A 184 17.31 10.31 -7.09
N LEU A 185 18.60 10.25 -7.45
CA LEU A 185 19.65 11.10 -6.86
C LEU A 185 19.47 12.60 -7.14
N GLY A 186 18.53 12.97 -8.02
CA GLY A 186 18.04 14.35 -8.14
C GLY A 186 17.34 14.88 -6.88
N ALA A 187 16.84 14.00 -6.01
CA ALA A 187 16.23 14.39 -4.74
C ALA A 187 17.27 14.91 -3.72
N ASP A 188 16.79 15.53 -2.65
CA ASP A 188 17.56 15.85 -1.45
C ASP A 188 17.30 14.80 -0.35
N VAL A 189 16.07 14.29 -0.26
CA VAL A 189 15.66 13.24 0.69
C VAL A 189 14.94 12.10 -0.04
N LEU A 190 15.41 10.87 0.20
CA LEU A 190 14.82 9.62 -0.30
C LEU A 190 14.25 8.82 0.87
N GLY A 191 12.93 8.63 0.87
CA GLY A 191 12.20 7.95 1.94
C GLY A 191 11.80 6.53 1.61
N PHE A 192 11.89 5.65 2.60
CA PHE A 192 11.49 4.26 2.53
C PHE A 192 10.72 3.87 3.80
N HIS A 193 9.98 2.76 3.75
CA HIS A 193 9.27 2.27 4.93
C HIS A 193 10.18 1.67 6.00
N LEU A 194 11.26 1.00 5.60
CA LEU A 194 12.14 0.26 6.49
C LEU A 194 13.61 0.67 6.29
N PRO A 195 14.43 0.63 7.36
CA PRO A 195 15.88 0.82 7.24
C PRO A 195 16.52 -0.16 6.26
N GLU A 196 16.03 -1.40 6.21
CA GLU A 196 16.48 -2.43 5.26
C GLU A 196 16.34 -1.96 3.81
N TYR A 197 15.19 -1.36 3.44
CA TYR A 197 14.95 -0.86 2.08
C TYR A 197 15.83 0.34 1.75
N ALA A 198 16.03 1.25 2.71
CA ALA A 198 16.97 2.37 2.55
C ALA A 198 18.41 1.88 2.37
N ASN A 199 18.81 0.82 3.08
CA ASN A 199 20.13 0.20 2.94
C ASN A 199 20.29 -0.51 1.59
N HIS A 200 19.30 -1.26 1.14
CA HIS A 200 19.32 -1.87 -0.19
C HIS A 200 19.45 -0.80 -1.29
N PHE A 201 18.76 0.33 -1.17
CA PHE A 201 18.92 1.45 -2.11
C PHE A 201 20.37 1.95 -2.14
N ARG A 202 20.97 2.19 -0.97
CA ARG A 202 22.37 2.62 -0.85
C ARG A 202 23.33 1.61 -1.50
N GLN A 203 23.12 0.31 -1.28
CA GLN A 203 23.91 -0.74 -1.92
C GLN A 203 23.71 -0.79 -3.45
N CYS A 204 22.51 -0.51 -3.95
CA CYS A 204 22.26 -0.41 -5.39
C CYS A 204 23.04 0.78 -6.00
N VAL A 205 23.06 1.93 -5.31
CA VAL A 205 23.85 3.09 -5.73
C VAL A 205 25.33 2.77 -5.75
N GLU A 206 25.85 2.17 -4.68
CA GLU A 206 27.26 1.78 -4.56
C GLU A 206 27.69 0.78 -5.66
N ARG A 207 26.80 -0.15 -6.03
CA ARG A 207 27.12 -1.18 -7.02
C ARG A 207 27.00 -0.71 -8.47
N PHE A 208 26.02 0.14 -8.77
CA PHE A 208 25.63 0.45 -10.15
C PHE A 208 25.94 1.88 -10.57
N THR A 209 26.45 2.73 -9.68
CA THR A 209 26.83 4.11 -10.00
C THR A 209 28.23 4.43 -9.52
N VAL A 210 28.76 5.56 -9.95
CA VAL A 210 30.08 6.06 -9.53
C VAL A 210 30.01 6.91 -8.25
N HIS A 211 28.82 7.10 -7.68
CA HIS A 211 28.59 8.05 -6.59
C HIS A 211 28.97 7.45 -5.23
N PRO A 212 29.87 8.10 -4.47
CA PRO A 212 30.25 7.63 -3.14
C PRO A 212 29.07 7.52 -2.18
N VAL A 213 28.98 6.39 -1.47
CA VAL A 213 28.01 6.17 -0.39
C VAL A 213 28.74 6.28 0.94
N THR A 214 28.42 7.32 1.71
CA THR A 214 29.02 7.62 3.02
C THR A 214 28.01 7.40 4.14
N PRO A 215 28.41 7.31 5.43
CA PRO A 215 27.47 7.25 6.54
C PRO A 215 26.41 8.37 6.51
N ASP A 216 26.81 9.59 6.13
CA ASP A 216 25.98 10.80 6.10
C ASP A 216 24.99 10.85 4.92
N GLY A 217 25.26 10.09 3.86
CA GLY A 217 24.40 10.00 2.68
C GLY A 217 25.18 9.66 1.41
N ILE A 218 24.55 9.91 0.27
CA ILE A 218 25.15 9.66 -1.05
C ILE A 218 25.65 10.99 -1.61
N GLU A 219 26.93 11.05 -1.99
CA GLU A 219 27.49 12.24 -2.62
C GLU A 219 27.07 12.31 -4.09
N TYR A 220 26.39 13.39 -4.47
CA TYR A 220 25.88 13.57 -5.82
C TYR A 220 26.01 15.01 -6.29
N ARG A 221 26.94 15.25 -7.23
CA ARG A 221 27.18 16.57 -7.87
C ARG A 221 27.34 17.71 -6.86
N GLY A 222 28.17 17.50 -5.82
CA GLY A 222 28.44 18.48 -4.77
C GLY A 222 27.32 18.65 -3.74
N ARG A 223 26.33 17.73 -3.71
CA ARG A 223 25.28 17.64 -2.68
C ARG A 223 25.35 16.31 -1.97
N THR A 224 24.75 16.23 -0.78
CA THR A 224 24.53 14.97 -0.07
C THR A 224 23.05 14.61 -0.15
N VAL A 225 22.73 13.47 -0.77
CA VAL A 225 21.37 12.91 -0.81
C VAL A 225 21.17 12.02 0.40
N ARG A 226 20.19 12.36 1.25
CA ARG A 226 19.90 11.63 2.49
C ARG A 226 18.87 10.53 2.24
N THR A 227 19.07 9.35 2.84
CA THR A 227 18.02 8.33 2.92
C THR A 227 17.39 8.31 4.31
N VAL A 228 16.07 8.16 4.38
CA VAL A 228 15.32 8.08 5.64
C VAL A 228 14.37 6.88 5.63
N ALA A 229 14.15 6.30 6.81
CA ALA A 229 13.22 5.20 7.01
C ALA A 229 12.07 5.67 7.90
N GLU A 230 10.90 5.86 7.30
CA GLU A 230 9.70 6.37 7.96
C GLU A 230 8.51 5.46 7.62
N PRO A 231 8.08 4.57 8.54
CA PRO A 231 6.98 3.66 8.29
C PRO A 231 5.65 4.43 8.19
N VAL A 232 4.94 4.24 7.08
CA VAL A 232 3.60 4.82 6.93
C VAL A 232 2.61 4.05 7.79
N GLY A 233 1.71 4.77 8.45
CA GLY A 233 0.64 4.19 9.23
C GLY A 233 -0.75 4.55 8.72
N ILE A 234 -1.72 4.59 9.63
CA ILE A 234 -3.13 4.90 9.33
C ILE A 234 -3.53 6.24 9.97
N PRO A 235 -4.60 6.91 9.52
CA PRO A 235 -5.14 8.05 10.28
C PRO A 235 -5.77 7.52 11.57
N VAL A 236 -5.05 7.66 12.68
CA VAL A 236 -5.39 7.01 13.94
C VAL A 236 -6.74 7.48 14.47
N GLN A 237 -6.99 8.79 14.48
CA GLN A 237 -8.21 9.37 15.04
C GLN A 237 -9.45 8.98 14.22
N GLU A 238 -9.35 9.03 12.88
CA GLU A 238 -10.44 8.58 12.00
C GLU A 238 -10.73 7.09 12.18
N SER A 239 -9.69 6.27 12.32
CA SER A 239 -9.83 4.82 12.50
C SER A 239 -10.44 4.49 13.87
N GLN A 240 -10.07 5.22 14.92
CA GLN A 240 -10.68 5.09 16.24
C GLN A 240 -12.17 5.45 16.22
N ALA A 241 -12.53 6.55 15.56
CA ALA A 241 -13.94 6.94 15.42
C ALA A 241 -14.77 5.84 14.73
N LEU A 242 -14.26 5.22 13.66
CA LEU A 242 -14.91 4.10 12.99
C LEU A 242 -14.96 2.83 13.86
N ALA A 243 -13.94 2.59 14.69
CA ALA A 243 -13.88 1.43 15.57
C ALA A 243 -14.97 1.44 16.64
N THR A 244 -15.38 2.62 17.11
CA THR A 244 -16.40 2.80 18.16
C THR A 244 -17.76 3.25 17.63
N ASP A 245 -17.92 3.41 16.32
CA ASP A 245 -19.17 3.85 15.70
C ASP A 245 -20.31 2.82 15.93
N PRO A 246 -21.46 3.21 16.50
CA PRO A 246 -22.58 2.30 16.78
C PRO A 246 -23.15 1.63 15.52
N GLU A 247 -23.32 2.35 14.42
CA GLU A 247 -23.89 1.80 13.17
C GLU A 247 -22.96 0.73 12.58
N ILE A 248 -21.64 0.95 12.66
CA ILE A 248 -20.66 -0.05 12.24
C ILE A 248 -20.72 -1.28 13.17
N GLY A 249 -21.04 -1.08 14.45
CA GLY A 249 -21.27 -2.16 15.41
C GLY A 249 -22.47 -3.02 15.05
N GLU A 250 -23.58 -2.39 14.67
CA GLU A 250 -24.78 -3.08 14.17
C GLU A 250 -24.48 -3.86 12.89
N GLN A 251 -23.76 -3.27 11.93
CA GLN A 251 -23.33 -3.96 10.72
C GLN A 251 -22.43 -5.16 11.03
N ALA A 252 -21.50 -5.02 11.98
CA ALA A 252 -20.66 -6.13 12.43
C ALA A 252 -21.49 -7.25 13.07
N ALA A 253 -22.50 -6.91 13.88
CA ALA A 253 -23.43 -7.88 14.47
C ALA A 253 -24.25 -8.61 13.41
N GLN A 254 -24.74 -7.91 12.38
CA GLN A 254 -25.43 -8.51 11.23
C GLN A 254 -24.52 -9.50 10.48
N ILE A 255 -23.26 -9.13 10.22
CA ILE A 255 -22.28 -10.03 9.60
C ILE A 255 -22.11 -11.29 10.46
N ARG A 256 -21.97 -11.16 11.78
CA ARG A 256 -21.86 -12.33 12.68
C ARG A 256 -23.12 -13.19 12.67
N GLN A 257 -24.31 -12.58 12.66
CA GLN A 257 -25.58 -13.31 12.58
C GLN A 257 -25.67 -14.16 11.31
N LEU A 258 -25.26 -13.61 10.16
CA LEU A 258 -25.22 -14.35 8.89
C LEU A 258 -24.21 -15.51 8.90
N MET A 259 -23.16 -15.43 9.73
CA MET A 259 -22.15 -16.49 9.88
C MET A 259 -22.55 -17.56 10.90
N GLY A 260 -23.58 -17.30 11.71
CA GLY A 260 -24.06 -18.20 12.76
C GLY A 260 -23.04 -18.36 13.89
N ASN A 261 -22.81 -19.61 14.33
CA ASN A 261 -21.86 -19.93 15.40
C ASN A 261 -20.41 -20.07 14.91
N ARG A 262 -20.12 -19.75 13.64
CA ARG A 262 -18.78 -19.88 13.08
C ARG A 262 -17.89 -18.72 13.50
N GLN A 263 -16.64 -19.01 13.83
CA GLN A 263 -15.61 -17.98 13.92
C GLN A 263 -15.25 -17.49 12.51
N ILE A 264 -15.09 -16.18 12.37
CA ILE A 264 -14.88 -15.50 11.10
C ILE A 264 -13.38 -15.25 10.91
N ILE A 265 -12.84 -15.80 9.83
CA ILE A 265 -11.52 -15.53 9.34
C ILE A 265 -11.66 -14.51 8.20
N LEU A 266 -10.90 -13.42 8.23
CA LEU A 266 -11.01 -12.36 7.25
C LEU A 266 -9.70 -12.17 6.48
N GLY A 267 -9.80 -12.17 5.16
CA GLY A 267 -8.77 -11.69 4.24
C GLY A 267 -9.28 -10.48 3.47
N VAL A 268 -8.47 -9.42 3.37
CA VAL A 268 -8.82 -8.21 2.60
C VAL A 268 -7.61 -7.78 1.79
N ASP A 269 -7.69 -7.89 0.47
CA ASP A 269 -6.58 -7.58 -0.42
C ASP A 269 -7.06 -7.04 -1.76
N ARG A 270 -6.17 -6.35 -2.46
CA ARG A 270 -6.33 -6.15 -3.91
C ARG A 270 -6.00 -7.46 -4.62
N LEU A 271 -6.63 -7.71 -5.77
CA LEU A 271 -6.16 -8.75 -6.69
C LEU A 271 -4.74 -8.40 -7.12
N ASP A 272 -3.75 -9.07 -6.54
CA ASP A 272 -2.33 -8.86 -6.79
C ASP A 272 -1.54 -10.09 -6.30
N TYR A 273 -0.60 -10.58 -7.10
CA TYR A 273 0.16 -11.81 -6.81
C TYR A 273 1.06 -11.68 -5.60
N THR A 274 1.39 -10.45 -5.18
CA THR A 274 2.15 -10.19 -3.96
C THR A 274 1.39 -10.55 -2.67
N LYS A 275 0.07 -10.74 -2.74
CA LYS A 275 -0.81 -10.87 -1.56
C LYS A 275 -0.97 -12.28 -1.01
N GLY A 276 -0.40 -13.28 -1.68
CA GLY A 276 -0.40 -14.65 -1.20
C GLY A 276 -1.81 -15.23 -0.98
N ILE A 277 -2.76 -14.86 -1.85
CA ILE A 277 -4.16 -15.30 -1.74
C ILE A 277 -4.28 -16.80 -2.03
N PRO A 278 -3.62 -17.37 -3.07
CA PRO A 278 -3.59 -18.82 -3.29
C PRO A 278 -3.07 -19.60 -2.06
N GLU A 279 -1.96 -19.15 -1.47
CA GLU A 279 -1.34 -19.77 -0.30
C GLU A 279 -2.28 -19.70 0.92
N ARG A 280 -2.99 -18.58 1.09
CA ARG A 280 -4.00 -18.42 2.14
C ARG A 280 -5.17 -19.39 1.96
N LEU A 281 -5.68 -19.52 0.74
CA LEU A 281 -6.76 -20.45 0.42
C LEU A 281 -6.31 -21.90 0.64
N ALA A 282 -5.08 -22.24 0.25
CA ALA A 282 -4.49 -23.55 0.50
C ALA A 282 -4.32 -23.85 2.00
N ALA A 283 -3.89 -22.86 2.80
CA ALA A 283 -3.77 -23.02 4.25
C ALA A 283 -5.15 -23.21 4.92
N PHE A 284 -6.17 -22.48 4.45
CA PHE A 284 -7.53 -22.66 4.92
C PHE A 284 -8.10 -24.03 4.52
N GLU A 285 -7.87 -24.50 3.30
CA GLU A 285 -8.21 -25.87 2.90
C GLU A 285 -7.49 -26.90 3.78
N GLY A 286 -6.21 -26.68 4.10
CA GLY A 286 -5.44 -27.51 5.02
C GLY A 286 -6.12 -27.66 6.38
N LEU A 287 -6.69 -26.58 6.92
CA LEU A 287 -7.47 -26.58 8.16
C LEU A 287 -8.73 -27.45 8.03
N LEU A 288 -9.49 -27.29 6.93
CA LEU A 288 -10.72 -28.07 6.68
C LEU A 288 -10.46 -29.56 6.44
N ARG A 289 -9.29 -29.90 5.90
CA ARG A 289 -8.87 -31.28 5.67
C ARG A 289 -8.46 -31.98 6.96
N LYS A 290 -7.73 -31.29 7.85
CA LYS A 290 -7.22 -31.86 9.11
C LYS A 290 -8.32 -32.08 10.16
N ASP A 291 -9.39 -31.31 10.12
CA ASP A 291 -10.48 -31.40 11.10
C ASP A 291 -11.86 -31.30 10.43
N ARG A 292 -12.63 -32.39 10.48
CA ARG A 292 -13.98 -32.43 9.89
C ARG A 292 -14.93 -31.40 10.51
N GLY A 293 -14.78 -31.09 11.79
CA GLY A 293 -15.58 -30.09 12.49
C GLY A 293 -15.17 -28.64 12.15
N ALA A 294 -14.02 -28.42 11.53
CA ALA A 294 -13.60 -27.07 11.10
C ALA A 294 -14.63 -26.43 10.15
N ARG A 295 -15.32 -27.24 9.32
CA ARG A 295 -16.33 -26.80 8.35
C ARG A 295 -17.53 -26.12 9.00
N THR A 296 -17.91 -26.58 10.20
CA THR A 296 -19.06 -26.06 10.95
C THR A 296 -18.65 -24.98 11.95
N ARG A 297 -17.35 -24.89 12.28
CA ARG A 297 -16.82 -23.92 13.25
C ARG A 297 -16.19 -22.69 12.61
N TYR A 298 -15.72 -22.73 11.36
CA TYR A 298 -14.96 -21.64 10.75
C TYR A 298 -15.52 -21.24 9.39
N ALA A 299 -15.39 -19.96 9.06
CA ALA A 299 -15.70 -19.41 7.74
C ALA A 299 -14.62 -18.42 7.32
N LEU A 300 -14.14 -18.54 6.08
CA LEU A 300 -13.25 -17.55 5.48
C LEU A 300 -14.07 -16.53 4.69
N VAL A 301 -13.96 -15.26 5.04
CA VAL A 301 -14.45 -14.14 4.24
C VAL A 301 -13.25 -13.52 3.53
N GLN A 302 -13.19 -13.67 2.21
CA GLN A 302 -12.15 -13.05 1.38
C GLN A 302 -12.75 -11.89 0.59
N VAL A 303 -12.42 -10.67 1.00
CA VAL A 303 -12.70 -9.46 0.23
C VAL A 303 -11.56 -9.25 -0.76
N MET A 304 -11.88 -9.23 -2.05
CA MET A 304 -10.90 -9.00 -3.10
C MET A 304 -11.28 -7.79 -3.95
N VAL A 305 -10.46 -6.75 -3.87
CA VAL A 305 -10.67 -5.51 -4.61
C VAL A 305 -10.10 -5.67 -6.03
N PRO A 306 -10.90 -5.46 -7.10
CA PRO A 306 -10.41 -5.52 -8.47
C PRO A 306 -9.21 -4.60 -8.71
N SER A 307 -8.18 -5.10 -9.39
CA SER A 307 -6.98 -4.32 -9.72
C SER A 307 -6.37 -4.79 -11.04
N ARG A 308 -5.95 -3.84 -11.88
CA ARG A 308 -5.09 -4.07 -13.06
C ARG A 308 -5.56 -5.24 -13.95
N THR A 309 -6.87 -5.34 -14.18
CA THR A 309 -7.52 -6.47 -14.87
C THR A 309 -7.05 -6.67 -16.30
N ASP A 310 -6.50 -5.63 -16.92
CA ASP A 310 -6.01 -5.67 -18.31
C ASP A 310 -4.60 -6.27 -18.43
N VAL A 311 -3.92 -6.56 -17.30
CA VAL A 311 -2.59 -7.19 -17.28
C VAL A 311 -2.73 -8.70 -17.13
N LYS A 312 -2.11 -9.46 -18.05
CA LYS A 312 -2.24 -10.93 -18.13
C LYS A 312 -2.00 -11.65 -16.79
N ALA A 313 -0.94 -11.31 -16.07
CA ALA A 313 -0.61 -11.92 -14.77
C ALA A 313 -1.75 -11.78 -13.73
N TYR A 314 -2.48 -10.67 -13.76
CA TYR A 314 -3.61 -10.44 -12.85
C TYR A 314 -4.84 -11.24 -13.28
N ALA A 315 -5.09 -11.36 -14.59
CA ALA A 315 -6.17 -12.20 -15.11
C ALA A 315 -5.93 -13.69 -14.83
N ASP A 316 -4.69 -14.16 -14.96
CA ASP A 316 -4.29 -15.53 -14.62
C ASP A 316 -4.52 -15.82 -13.12
N LEU A 317 -4.02 -14.94 -12.24
CA LEU A 317 -4.23 -15.04 -10.80
C LEU A 317 -5.72 -15.06 -10.44
N LYS A 318 -6.54 -14.23 -11.09
CA LYS A 318 -7.99 -14.21 -10.85
C LYS A 318 -8.64 -15.56 -11.16
N ARG A 319 -8.28 -16.16 -12.30
CA ARG A 319 -8.79 -17.49 -12.69
C ARG A 319 -8.37 -18.57 -11.70
N GLU A 320 -7.13 -18.52 -11.23
CA GLU A 320 -6.64 -19.43 -10.21
C GLU A 320 -7.43 -19.31 -8.90
N ILE A 321 -7.59 -18.08 -8.38
CA ILE A 321 -8.33 -17.82 -7.15
C ILE A 321 -9.78 -18.29 -7.28
N ASP A 322 -10.47 -17.96 -8.38
CA ASP A 322 -11.86 -18.39 -8.62
C ASP A 322 -11.98 -19.92 -8.63
N ARG A 323 -11.03 -20.61 -9.28
CA ARG A 323 -10.97 -22.07 -9.31
C ARG A 323 -10.78 -22.64 -7.91
N MET A 324 -9.85 -22.11 -7.12
CA MET A 324 -9.59 -22.58 -5.75
C MET A 324 -10.79 -22.35 -4.84
N VAL A 325 -11.43 -21.18 -4.91
CA VAL A 325 -12.66 -20.89 -4.15
C VAL A 325 -13.77 -21.87 -4.53
N GLY A 326 -13.96 -22.11 -5.84
CA GLY A 326 -14.95 -23.06 -6.35
C GLY A 326 -14.70 -24.49 -5.87
N ASP A 327 -13.45 -24.96 -5.92
CA ASP A 327 -13.05 -26.30 -5.49
C ASP A 327 -13.23 -26.49 -3.97
N ILE A 328 -12.77 -25.54 -3.15
CA ILE A 328 -12.97 -25.56 -1.69
C ILE A 328 -14.46 -25.56 -1.35
N ASN A 329 -15.24 -24.66 -1.93
CA ASN A 329 -16.68 -24.60 -1.67
C ASN A 329 -17.38 -25.88 -2.16
N GLY A 330 -17.03 -26.42 -3.33
CA GLY A 330 -17.61 -27.65 -3.86
C GLY A 330 -17.35 -28.88 -2.98
N ARG A 331 -16.16 -28.98 -2.37
CA ARG A 331 -15.79 -30.12 -1.50
C ARG A 331 -16.35 -30.04 -0.09
N TYR A 332 -16.43 -28.83 0.47
CA TYR A 332 -16.63 -28.66 1.92
C TYR A 332 -17.89 -27.89 2.30
N ALA A 333 -18.70 -27.42 1.35
CA ALA A 333 -19.98 -26.79 1.66
C ALA A 333 -21.04 -27.78 2.16
N GLU A 334 -21.97 -27.26 2.94
CA GLU A 334 -23.24 -27.89 3.31
C GLU A 334 -24.39 -27.02 2.79
N THR A 335 -25.62 -27.56 2.75
CA THR A 335 -26.78 -26.79 2.30
C THR A 335 -26.92 -25.49 3.08
N GLY A 336 -26.84 -24.35 2.37
CA GLY A 336 -26.93 -23.01 2.95
C GLY A 336 -25.65 -22.50 3.63
N ARG A 337 -24.54 -23.26 3.62
CA ARG A 337 -23.27 -22.88 4.28
C ARG A 337 -22.08 -23.19 3.39
N VAL A 338 -21.39 -22.13 2.97
CA VAL A 338 -20.10 -22.26 2.26
C VAL A 338 -18.93 -21.96 3.18
N PRO A 339 -17.79 -22.67 3.05
CA PRO A 339 -16.60 -22.42 3.84
C PRO A 339 -15.89 -21.11 3.44
N VAL A 340 -15.96 -20.72 2.16
CA VAL A 340 -15.34 -19.49 1.64
C VAL A 340 -16.40 -18.54 1.07
N HIS A 341 -16.57 -17.41 1.74
CA HIS A 341 -17.35 -16.27 1.29
C HIS A 341 -16.44 -15.30 0.53
N TYR A 342 -16.52 -15.34 -0.81
CA TYR A 342 -15.65 -14.56 -1.69
C TYR A 342 -16.38 -13.35 -2.27
N LEU A 343 -15.84 -12.17 -2.01
CA LEU A 343 -16.42 -10.87 -2.38
C LEU A 343 -15.49 -10.16 -3.37
N TYR A 344 -15.74 -10.29 -4.66
CA TYR A 344 -14.99 -9.57 -5.70
C TYR A 344 -15.59 -8.20 -5.99
N ARG A 345 -15.39 -7.27 -5.05
CA ARG A 345 -15.86 -5.89 -5.13
C ARG A 345 -15.11 -5.04 -4.14
N ASN A 346 -15.18 -3.72 -4.30
CA ASN A 346 -14.69 -2.83 -3.27
C ASN A 346 -15.74 -2.57 -2.19
N LEU A 347 -15.29 -2.54 -0.94
CA LEU A 347 -16.09 -2.15 0.22
C LEU A 347 -15.76 -0.71 0.62
N SER A 348 -16.77 0.04 1.06
CA SER A 348 -16.53 1.34 1.69
C SER A 348 -15.70 1.15 2.96
N ARG A 349 -15.00 2.20 3.40
CA ARG A 349 -14.21 2.13 4.64
C ARG A 349 -15.06 1.75 5.86
N ARG A 350 -16.30 2.26 5.95
CA ARG A 350 -17.27 1.86 7.00
C ARG A 350 -17.57 0.36 6.94
N ALA A 351 -17.87 -0.17 5.74
CA ALA A 351 -18.13 -1.58 5.56
C ALA A 351 -16.90 -2.45 5.87
N LEU A 352 -15.68 -2.02 5.52
CA LEU A 352 -14.45 -2.70 5.91
C LEU A 352 -14.29 -2.77 7.43
N PHE A 353 -14.52 -1.65 8.14
CA PHE A 353 -14.48 -1.63 9.60
C PHE A 353 -15.53 -2.55 10.24
N ALA A 354 -16.71 -2.69 9.63
CA ALA A 354 -17.70 -3.67 10.09
C ALA A 354 -17.17 -5.11 9.95
N HIS A 355 -16.49 -5.43 8.84
CA HIS A 355 -15.87 -6.75 8.66
C HIS A 355 -14.70 -6.97 9.64
N TYR A 356 -13.84 -5.96 9.86
CA TYR A 356 -12.73 -6.05 10.82
C TYR A 356 -13.25 -6.30 12.25
N ARG A 357 -14.33 -5.63 12.65
CA ARG A 357 -14.96 -5.82 13.97
C ARG A 357 -15.66 -7.17 14.11
N ALA A 358 -16.22 -7.70 13.02
CA ALA A 358 -16.87 -9.01 13.02
C ALA A 358 -15.87 -10.18 13.05
N ALA A 359 -14.67 -9.99 12.49
CA ALA A 359 -13.70 -11.06 12.27
C ALA A 359 -12.96 -11.49 13.55
N ASP A 360 -12.97 -12.78 13.89
CA ASP A 360 -12.20 -13.34 14.99
C ASP A 360 -10.69 -13.41 14.67
N VAL A 361 -10.35 -13.65 13.40
CA VAL A 361 -8.96 -13.69 12.93
C VAL A 361 -8.84 -12.90 11.63
N ALA A 362 -7.84 -12.02 11.54
CA ALA A 362 -7.43 -11.44 10.26
C ALA A 362 -6.20 -12.17 9.72
N LEU A 363 -6.28 -12.63 8.47
CA LEU A 363 -5.17 -13.23 7.73
C LEU A 363 -4.60 -12.22 6.76
N VAL A 364 -3.45 -11.65 7.11
CA VAL A 364 -2.68 -10.75 6.26
C VAL A 364 -1.39 -11.45 5.87
N THR A 365 -1.46 -12.23 4.79
CA THR A 365 -0.40 -13.18 4.40
C THR A 365 0.28 -12.85 3.06
N PRO A 366 0.69 -11.59 2.79
CA PRO A 366 1.37 -11.27 1.54
C PRO A 366 2.72 -11.98 1.46
N LEU A 367 3.07 -12.45 0.26
CA LEU A 367 4.39 -12.98 -0.07
C LEU A 367 5.47 -11.90 -0.01
N ARG A 368 5.10 -10.65 -0.34
CA ARG A 368 5.94 -9.45 -0.14
C ARG A 368 5.06 -8.22 -0.07
N ASP A 369 5.27 -7.32 0.89
CA ASP A 369 4.52 -6.06 0.98
C ASP A 369 5.36 -4.97 1.65
N GLY A 370 5.37 -3.76 1.08
CA GLY A 370 6.16 -2.63 1.59
C GLY A 370 5.78 -2.23 3.02
N MET A 371 4.49 -2.36 3.36
CA MET A 371 4.00 -2.12 4.73
C MET A 371 2.79 -2.98 5.07
N ASN A 372 1.71 -2.90 4.29
CA ASN A 372 0.38 -3.46 4.57
C ASN A 372 -0.43 -2.70 5.64
N LEU A 373 -1.28 -1.76 5.21
CA LEU A 373 -2.15 -0.98 6.10
C LEU A 373 -3.41 -1.75 6.57
N VAL A 374 -3.80 -2.83 5.90
CA VAL A 374 -4.93 -3.68 6.35
C VAL A 374 -4.63 -4.27 7.73
N ALA A 375 -3.39 -4.68 7.98
CA ALA A 375 -2.94 -5.12 9.30
C ALA A 375 -3.12 -4.05 10.39
N HIS A 376 -2.82 -2.79 10.06
CA HIS A 376 -2.96 -1.66 10.97
C HIS A 376 -4.44 -1.34 11.23
N GLU A 377 -5.25 -1.27 10.17
CA GLU A 377 -6.69 -1.00 10.26
C GLU A 377 -7.42 -2.06 11.06
N TYR A 378 -7.09 -3.35 10.89
CA TYR A 378 -7.67 -4.42 11.68
C TYR A 378 -7.42 -4.20 13.17
N ALA A 379 -6.16 -4.00 13.58
CA ALA A 379 -5.82 -3.74 14.98
C ALA A 379 -6.52 -2.48 15.52
N ALA A 380 -6.60 -1.42 14.73
CA ALA A 380 -7.32 -0.20 15.11
C ALA A 380 -8.83 -0.41 15.30
N ALA A 381 -9.45 -1.23 14.46
CA ALA A 381 -10.88 -1.56 14.52
C ALA A 381 -11.26 -2.38 15.76
N ARG A 382 -10.31 -3.10 16.37
CA ARG A 382 -10.54 -3.94 17.57
C ARG A 382 -10.49 -3.15 18.88
N ALA A 383 -11.40 -2.18 19.03
CA ALA A 383 -11.54 -1.41 20.27
C ALA A 383 -11.92 -2.28 21.49
N ASP A 384 -12.48 -3.46 21.24
CA ASP A 384 -12.77 -4.51 22.22
C ASP A 384 -11.53 -5.30 22.67
N GLU A 385 -10.36 -4.98 22.12
CA GLU A 385 -9.08 -5.64 22.37
C GLU A 385 -9.12 -7.16 22.11
N ASN A 386 -10.05 -7.65 21.29
CA ASN A 386 -10.18 -9.06 21.00
C ASN A 386 -9.78 -9.35 19.55
N GLY A 387 -9.74 -10.63 19.19
CA GLY A 387 -9.30 -11.12 17.88
C GLY A 387 -7.80 -11.31 17.75
N VAL A 388 -7.38 -11.91 16.64
CA VAL A 388 -5.99 -12.25 16.38
C VAL A 388 -5.59 -11.83 14.96
N LEU A 389 -4.46 -11.14 14.86
CA LEU A 389 -3.83 -10.85 13.57
C LEU A 389 -2.79 -11.92 13.27
N VAL A 390 -2.97 -12.66 12.17
CA VAL A 390 -1.94 -13.49 11.56
C VAL A 390 -1.29 -12.68 10.45
N LEU A 391 0.02 -12.49 10.51
CA LEU A 391 0.74 -11.55 9.65
C LEU A 391 1.97 -12.20 9.02
N SER A 392 2.13 -12.02 7.71
CA SER A 392 3.35 -12.43 7.01
C SER A 392 4.58 -11.69 7.54
N GLU A 393 5.68 -12.42 7.76
CA GLU A 393 6.99 -11.83 8.06
C GLU A 393 7.57 -10.99 6.91
N PHE A 394 7.03 -11.14 5.69
CA PHE A 394 7.41 -10.39 4.50
C PHE A 394 6.57 -9.13 4.25
N ALA A 395 5.65 -8.79 5.18
CA ALA A 395 5.02 -7.48 5.22
C ALA A 395 5.86 -6.53 6.09
N GLY A 396 6.08 -5.29 5.63
CA GLY A 396 6.78 -4.28 6.43
C GLY A 396 6.16 -4.04 7.82
N ALA A 397 4.83 -4.18 7.94
CA ALA A 397 4.11 -4.10 9.21
C ALA A 397 4.63 -5.08 10.26
N SER A 398 5.15 -6.25 9.88
CA SER A 398 5.66 -7.26 10.82
C SER A 398 6.81 -6.75 11.68
N LYS A 399 7.57 -5.77 11.18
CA LYS A 399 8.68 -5.16 11.91
C LYS A 399 8.18 -4.33 13.10
N HIS A 400 6.95 -3.82 13.03
CA HIS A 400 6.34 -2.95 14.04
C HIS A 400 5.28 -3.67 14.88
N LEU A 401 4.47 -4.54 14.28
CA LEU A 401 3.28 -5.13 14.90
C LEU A 401 3.59 -6.40 15.74
N LYS A 402 4.28 -6.22 16.87
CA LYS A 402 4.80 -7.33 17.71
C LYS A 402 3.76 -8.26 18.35
N GLY A 403 2.50 -7.84 18.45
CA GLY A 403 1.44 -8.71 18.97
C GLY A 403 0.91 -9.73 17.96
N ALA A 404 1.28 -9.61 16.67
CA ALA A 404 0.81 -10.49 15.62
C ALA A 404 1.35 -11.93 15.77
N VAL A 405 0.60 -12.88 15.22
CA VAL A 405 1.08 -14.24 14.99
C VAL A 405 1.79 -14.26 13.64
N LEU A 406 3.13 -14.24 13.65
CA LEU A 406 3.92 -14.21 12.43
C LEU A 406 3.89 -15.56 11.71
N VAL A 407 3.86 -15.50 10.38
CA VAL A 407 3.92 -16.66 9.50
C VAL A 407 4.86 -16.42 8.33
N ASN A 408 5.46 -17.49 7.86
CA ASN A 408 6.04 -17.54 6.53
C ASN A 408 4.96 -18.09 5.57
N PRO A 409 4.38 -17.27 4.66
CA PRO A 409 3.30 -17.69 3.79
C PRO A 409 3.72 -18.72 2.73
N TYR A 410 5.02 -18.90 2.48
CA TYR A 410 5.52 -19.96 1.59
C TYR A 410 5.40 -21.35 2.25
N ASP A 411 5.37 -21.40 3.58
CA ASP A 411 5.06 -22.62 4.33
C ASP A 411 3.56 -22.67 4.65
N VAL A 412 2.81 -23.28 3.73
CA VAL A 412 1.35 -23.45 3.83
C VAL A 412 0.97 -24.28 5.07
N GLU A 413 1.78 -25.27 5.47
CA GLU A 413 1.49 -26.11 6.62
C GLU A 413 1.68 -25.34 7.94
N SER A 414 2.79 -24.62 8.08
CA SER A 414 3.02 -23.74 9.22
C SER A 414 1.97 -22.63 9.30
N THR A 415 1.58 -22.05 8.16
CA THR A 415 0.48 -21.08 8.08
C THR A 415 -0.85 -21.68 8.53
N THR A 416 -1.14 -22.93 8.14
CA THR A 416 -2.31 -23.68 8.63
C THR A 416 -2.27 -23.86 10.15
N GLY A 417 -1.11 -24.23 10.71
CA GLY A 417 -0.92 -24.40 12.15
C GLY A 417 -1.07 -23.08 12.92
N ALA A 418 -0.54 -21.98 12.39
CA ALA A 418 -0.68 -20.65 12.94
C ALA A 418 -2.14 -20.15 12.91
N MET A 419 -2.87 -20.45 11.82
CA MET A 419 -4.30 -20.17 11.71
C MET A 419 -5.10 -20.94 12.77
N HIS A 420 -4.84 -22.23 12.94
CA HIS A 420 -5.47 -23.03 13.98
C HIS A 420 -5.17 -22.50 15.39
N ARG A 421 -3.91 -22.14 15.66
CA ARG A 421 -3.49 -21.51 16.92
C ARG A 421 -4.22 -20.19 17.16
N ALA A 422 -4.39 -19.36 16.13
CA ALA A 422 -5.12 -18.09 16.24
C ALA A 422 -6.60 -18.31 16.61
N LEU A 423 -7.26 -19.28 15.97
CA LEU A 423 -8.67 -19.61 16.20
C LEU A 423 -8.93 -20.18 17.60
N THR A 424 -7.99 -20.98 18.11
CA THR A 424 -8.07 -21.65 19.42
C THR A 424 -7.39 -20.88 20.56
N MET A 425 -6.86 -19.68 20.29
CA MET A 425 -6.13 -18.86 21.24
C MET A 425 -7.01 -18.47 22.44
N LYS A 426 -6.49 -18.62 23.66
CA LYS A 426 -7.25 -18.28 24.89
C LYS A 426 -7.55 -16.78 24.97
N PRO A 427 -8.70 -16.36 25.54
CA PRO A 427 -9.10 -14.95 25.61
C PRO A 427 -8.03 -13.99 26.17
N ASN A 428 -7.38 -14.37 27.28
CA ASN A 428 -6.34 -13.54 27.91
C ASN A 428 -5.13 -13.31 26.98
N GLU A 429 -4.75 -14.31 26.19
CA GLU A 429 -3.66 -14.17 25.24
C GLU A 429 -4.06 -13.28 24.06
N ARG A 430 -5.28 -13.46 23.51
CA ARG A 430 -5.80 -12.59 22.44
C ARG A 430 -5.80 -11.12 22.87
N GLN A 431 -6.31 -10.84 24.08
CA GLN A 431 -6.33 -9.49 24.64
C GLN A 431 -4.96 -8.89 24.85
N LYS A 432 -4.01 -9.68 25.38
CA LYS A 432 -2.63 -9.24 25.54
C LYS A 432 -1.99 -8.86 24.19
N ARG A 433 -2.18 -9.71 23.17
CA ARG A 433 -1.64 -9.49 21.82
C ARG A 433 -2.27 -8.29 21.13
N MET A 434 -3.59 -8.17 21.19
CA MET A 434 -4.31 -7.07 20.55
C MET A 434 -3.99 -5.72 21.21
N ARG A 435 -3.85 -5.67 22.55
CA ARG A 435 -3.36 -4.47 23.24
C ARG A 435 -1.99 -4.02 22.74
N ALA A 436 -1.05 -4.98 22.59
CA ALA A 436 0.27 -4.68 22.05
C ALA A 436 0.18 -4.16 20.60
N LEU A 437 -0.62 -4.80 19.73
CA LEU A 437 -0.85 -4.35 18.36
C LEU A 437 -1.40 -2.92 18.31
N ARG A 438 -2.44 -2.66 19.10
CA ARG A 438 -3.09 -1.34 19.17
C ARG A 438 -2.12 -0.27 19.64
N SER A 439 -1.36 -0.53 20.70
CA SER A 439 -0.36 0.40 21.21
C SER A 439 0.63 0.85 20.13
N GLU A 440 1.11 -0.08 19.30
CA GLU A 440 2.02 0.25 18.18
C GLU A 440 1.31 1.02 17.06
N VAL A 441 0.12 0.56 16.64
CA VAL A 441 -0.66 1.24 15.59
C VAL A 441 -1.02 2.68 15.96
N MET A 442 -1.35 2.95 17.23
CA MET A 442 -1.65 4.32 17.68
C MET A 442 -0.44 5.26 17.61
N ARG A 443 0.79 4.72 17.56
CA ARG A 443 2.03 5.52 17.42
C ARG A 443 2.44 5.71 15.96
N LEU A 444 1.93 4.86 15.06
CA LEU A 444 2.08 4.91 13.61
C LEU A 444 0.91 5.70 13.01
N ASP A 445 0.82 6.98 13.35
CA ASP A 445 -0.12 7.89 12.72
C ASP A 445 0.44 8.35 11.37
N VAL A 446 -0.40 8.26 10.34
CA VAL A 446 -0.07 8.73 8.99
C VAL A 446 0.30 10.22 8.97
N HIS A 447 -0.27 11.03 9.87
CA HIS A 447 0.08 12.44 9.99
C HIS A 447 1.50 12.64 10.55
N ARG A 448 1.89 11.80 11.51
CA ARG A 448 3.24 11.80 12.07
C ARG A 448 4.27 11.42 11.02
N TRP A 449 4.00 10.38 10.22
CA TRP A 449 4.83 10.00 9.08
C TRP A 449 5.06 11.18 8.13
N ALA A 450 3.99 11.88 7.75
CA ALA A 450 4.09 13.01 6.83
C ALA A 450 4.84 14.19 7.45
N ASP A 451 4.56 14.53 8.71
CA ASP A 451 5.24 15.63 9.41
C ASP A 451 6.74 15.34 9.59
N SER A 452 7.13 14.11 9.98
CA SER A 452 8.54 13.69 10.07
C SER A 452 9.27 13.82 8.73
N TYR A 453 8.67 13.31 7.65
CA TYR A 453 9.29 13.37 6.34
C TYR A 453 9.41 14.81 5.82
N ILE A 454 8.37 15.63 6.00
CA ILE A 454 8.40 17.03 5.59
C ILE A 454 9.45 17.81 6.39
N ALA A 455 9.60 17.55 7.70
CA ALA A 455 10.64 18.18 8.50
C ALA A 455 12.04 17.83 7.95
N ALA A 456 12.29 16.55 7.65
CA ALA A 456 13.56 16.13 7.04
C ALA A 456 13.85 16.83 5.70
N LEU A 457 12.81 17.12 4.90
CA LEU A 457 12.91 17.87 3.64
C LEU A 457 13.01 19.40 3.85
N GLU A 458 12.48 19.94 4.94
CA GLU A 458 12.59 21.37 5.27
C GLU A 458 14.01 21.73 5.73
N ASP A 459 14.74 20.75 6.28
CA ASP A 459 16.11 20.87 6.79
C ASP A 459 17.19 20.80 5.69
N THR A 460 16.83 20.66 4.40
CA THR A 460 17.77 20.57 3.28
C THR A 460 18.16 21.90 2.61
#